data_AF-A0A1M2VN44-F1
#
_entry.id   AF-A0A1M2VN44-F1
#
_cell.length_a   1.000
_cell.length_b   1.000
_cell.length_c   1.000
_cell.angle_alpha   90.00
_cell.angle_beta   90.00
_cell.angle_gamma   90.00
#
_symmetry.space_group_name_H-M   'P 1'
#
loop_
_entity.id
_entity.type
_entity.pdbx_description
1 polymer ?
#
loop_
_entity_poly.entity_id
_entity_poly.type
_entity_poly.pdbx_seq_one_letter_code
_entity_poly.pdbx_strand_id
1 'polypeptide(L)'
;MLELKYHTYSDYESSTAPGKIRMHNFLTGREAGGTKPIFGLTAGILIKVATIGYGREPEFEPYAPDQPNSQQRIAHALRHDPVFREAARTEKIDPDKTPDPSSLGQSHKSAAEVKRGRRRRPGARRLVRAKL
;
A
#
# COMPACT_ATOMS: atom_id res chain seq x y z
N MET A 1 -10.64 -35.00 7.00
CA MET A 1 -9.99 -33.85 7.66
C MET A 1 -10.01 -32.71 6.64
N LEU A 2 -10.68 -31.59 6.92
CA LEU A 2 -10.76 -30.46 5.97
C LEU A 2 -9.43 -29.70 6.00
N GLU A 3 -8.64 -29.77 4.92
CA GLU A 3 -7.45 -28.92 4.79
C GLU A 3 -7.89 -27.47 4.57
N LEU A 4 -7.60 -26.60 5.54
CA LEU A 4 -7.81 -25.17 5.42
C LEU A 4 -6.56 -24.52 4.85
N LYS A 5 -6.72 -23.71 3.81
CA LYS A 5 -5.62 -22.93 3.22
C LYS A 5 -5.03 -21.98 4.27
N TYR A 6 -3.71 -22.00 4.42
CA TYR A 6 -2.99 -21.14 5.36
C TYR A 6 -3.22 -19.65 5.10
N HIS A 7 -3.21 -19.23 3.83
CA HIS A 7 -3.44 -17.85 3.40
C HIS A 7 -4.66 -17.77 2.48
N THR A 8 -5.53 -16.81 2.76
CA THR A 8 -6.62 -16.40 1.89
C THR A 8 -6.74 -14.88 1.88
N TYR A 9 -7.52 -14.35 0.94
CA TYR A 9 -7.83 -12.93 0.91
C TYR A 9 -9.24 -12.68 0.36
N SER A 10 -9.76 -11.50 0.65
CA SER A 10 -11.03 -11.00 0.14
C SER A 10 -10.92 -9.52 -0.18
N ASP A 11 -11.43 -9.11 -1.32
CA ASP A 11 -11.42 -7.72 -1.76
C ASP A 11 -12.78 -7.09 -1.40
N TYR A 12 -12.77 -6.00 -0.63
CA TYR A 12 -13.98 -5.31 -0.17
C TYR A 12 -14.02 -3.89 -0.72
N GLU A 13 -15.23 -3.41 -1.01
CA GLU A 13 -15.45 -1.99 -1.26
C GLU A 13 -15.08 -1.20 -0.01
N SER A 14 -14.19 -0.22 -0.17
CA SER A 14 -13.77 0.59 0.97
C SER A 14 -14.82 1.65 1.29
N SER A 15 -15.13 1.77 2.58
CA SER A 15 -15.98 2.85 3.10
C SER A 15 -15.26 4.19 3.27
N THR A 16 -13.93 4.21 3.11
CA THR A 16 -13.07 5.37 3.47
C THR A 16 -12.31 5.95 2.28
N ALA A 17 -12.21 5.21 1.17
CA ALA A 17 -11.60 5.67 -0.06
C ALA A 17 -12.30 4.99 -1.25
N PRO A 18 -12.31 5.60 -2.45
CA PRO A 18 -12.83 4.94 -3.64
C PRO A 18 -12.05 3.66 -3.98
N GLY A 19 -12.77 2.64 -4.44
CA GLY A 19 -12.21 1.39 -4.91
C GLY A 19 -12.12 0.28 -3.85
N LYS A 20 -11.50 -0.83 -4.26
CA LYS A 20 -11.40 -2.03 -3.44
C LYS A 20 -10.14 -2.07 -2.60
N ILE A 21 -10.24 -2.66 -1.42
CA ILE A 21 -9.11 -2.97 -0.55
C ILE A 21 -9.05 -4.47 -0.34
N ARG A 22 -7.86 -5.04 -0.56
CA ARG A 22 -7.56 -6.43 -0.24
C ARG A 22 -7.36 -6.63 1.26
N MET A 23 -8.14 -7.54 1.82
CA MET A 23 -8.01 -8.01 3.19
C MET A 23 -7.36 -9.39 3.20
N HIS A 24 -6.20 -9.51 3.83
CA HIS A 24 -5.51 -10.80 3.97
C HIS A 24 -5.93 -11.52 5.24
N ASN A 25 -6.02 -12.84 5.18
CA ASN A 25 -6.29 -13.72 6.32
C ASN A 25 -5.21 -14.81 6.37
N PHE A 26 -4.58 -14.99 7.53
CA PHE A 26 -3.57 -16.02 7.79
C PHE A 26 -3.98 -16.88 8.97
N LEU A 27 -3.92 -18.21 8.82
CA LEU A 27 -4.20 -19.15 9.90
C LEU A 27 -2.95 -19.33 10.76
N THR A 28 -3.06 -19.17 12.08
CA THR A 28 -1.88 -19.20 12.97
C THR A 28 -1.61 -20.54 13.65
N GLY A 29 -2.51 -21.52 13.54
CA GLY A 29 -2.34 -22.89 14.04
C GLY A 29 -2.10 -23.02 15.55
N ARG A 30 -2.07 -21.92 16.31
CA ARG A 30 -1.81 -21.89 17.75
C ARG A 30 -3.12 -21.61 18.48
N GLU A 31 -3.77 -22.67 18.94
CA GLU A 31 -4.43 -22.82 20.25
C GLU A 31 -5.34 -24.05 20.24
N ALA A 32 -5.38 -24.75 21.38
CA ALA A 32 -6.01 -26.05 21.63
C ALA A 32 -7.56 -26.11 21.46
N GLY A 33 -8.16 -25.16 20.73
CA GLY A 33 -9.61 -25.06 20.57
C GLY A 33 -10.09 -24.24 19.36
N GLY A 34 -9.21 -23.79 18.46
CA GLY A 34 -9.65 -23.12 17.24
C GLY A 34 -8.58 -22.33 16.50
N THR A 35 -8.68 -22.29 15.18
CA THR A 35 -7.81 -21.50 14.33
C THR A 35 -8.20 -20.02 14.42
N LYS A 36 -7.45 -19.21 15.19
CA LYS A 36 -7.62 -17.75 15.18
C LYS A 36 -6.88 -17.15 13.97
N PRO A 37 -7.58 -16.56 13.00
CA PRO A 37 -6.92 -15.94 11.86
C PRO A 37 -6.28 -14.60 12.27
N ILE A 38 -5.10 -14.30 11.74
CA ILE A 38 -4.60 -12.92 11.66
C ILE A 38 -5.17 -12.32 10.37
N PHE A 39 -5.95 -11.25 10.52
CA PHE A 39 -6.55 -10.55 9.40
C PHE A 39 -6.48 -9.04 9.59
N GLY A 40 -7.05 -8.27 8.67
CA GLY A 40 -7.18 -6.84 8.90
C GLY A 40 -5.91 -6.04 8.61
N LEU A 41 -5.84 -4.89 9.27
CA LEU A 41 -4.65 -4.04 9.35
C LEU A 41 -3.43 -4.83 9.86
N THR A 42 -3.62 -5.73 10.83
CA THR A 42 -2.54 -6.54 11.41
C THR A 42 -1.85 -7.40 10.35
N ALA A 43 -2.62 -8.09 9.50
CA ALA A 43 -2.06 -8.86 8.40
C ALA A 43 -1.30 -7.96 7.42
N GLY A 44 -1.84 -6.78 7.08
CA GLY A 44 -1.18 -5.81 6.21
C GLY A 44 0.14 -5.28 6.78
N ILE A 45 0.20 -4.99 8.08
CA ILE A 45 1.44 -4.59 8.77
C ILE A 45 2.47 -5.72 8.68
N LEU A 46 2.08 -6.95 8.99
CA LEU A 46 3.00 -8.09 8.96
C LEU A 46 3.56 -8.35 7.55
N ILE A 47 2.74 -8.25 6.51
CA ILE A 47 3.20 -8.34 5.12
C ILE A 47 4.25 -7.26 4.84
N LYS A 48 3.98 -6.00 5.22
CA LYS A 48 4.90 -4.90 5.00
C LYS A 48 6.22 -5.08 5.75
N VAL A 49 6.14 -5.48 7.02
CA VAL A 49 7.30 -5.73 7.87
C VAL A 49 8.13 -6.89 7.35
N ALA A 50 7.50 -8.01 6.97
CA ALA A 50 8.20 -9.16 6.39
C ALA A 50 8.89 -8.82 5.06
N THR A 51 8.22 -8.03 4.20
CA THR A 51 8.79 -7.57 2.92
C THR A 51 10.06 -6.76 3.15
N ILE A 52 10.05 -5.86 4.16
CA ILE A 52 11.22 -5.04 4.52
C ILE A 52 12.29 -5.89 5.19
N GLY A 53 11.93 -6.65 6.22
CA GLY A 53 12.85 -7.38 7.09
C GLY A 53 13.57 -8.54 6.39
N TYR A 54 12.87 -9.25 5.51
CA TYR A 54 13.45 -10.33 4.71
C TYR A 54 13.91 -9.89 3.32
N GLY A 55 13.61 -8.64 2.91
CA GLY A 55 13.94 -8.13 1.57
C GLY A 55 13.34 -8.95 0.43
N ARG A 56 12.25 -9.68 0.70
CA ARG A 56 11.60 -10.62 -0.22
C ARG A 56 10.16 -10.20 -0.45
N GLU A 57 9.75 -10.16 -1.71
CA GLU A 57 8.35 -9.91 -2.09
C GLU A 57 7.47 -11.11 -1.69
N PRO A 58 6.20 -10.86 -1.30
CA PRO A 58 5.25 -11.93 -1.05
C PRO A 58 5.03 -12.80 -2.31
N GLU A 59 4.73 -14.08 -2.11
CA GLU A 59 4.40 -15.02 -3.21
C GLU A 59 2.97 -14.84 -3.74
N PHE A 60 2.23 -13.91 -3.14
CA PHE A 60 0.85 -13.56 -3.49
C PHE A 60 0.75 -12.05 -3.73
N GLU A 61 -0.32 -11.64 -4.40
CA GLU A 61 -0.57 -10.22 -4.67
C GLU A 61 -1.03 -9.49 -3.40
N PRO A 62 -0.25 -8.52 -2.86
CA PRO A 62 -0.54 -7.85 -1.60
C PRO A 62 -1.64 -6.78 -1.70
N TYR A 63 -2.09 -6.44 -2.91
CA TYR A 63 -3.07 -5.38 -3.15
C TYR A 63 -4.15 -5.86 -4.13
N ALA A 64 -5.36 -5.34 -4.00
CA ALA A 64 -6.41 -5.52 -5.00
C ALA A 64 -6.06 -4.75 -6.28
N PRO A 65 -6.61 -5.13 -7.44
CA PRO A 65 -6.49 -4.34 -8.66
C PRO A 65 -6.92 -2.90 -8.40
N ASP A 66 -6.11 -1.95 -8.86
CA ASP A 66 -6.33 -0.50 -8.72
C ASP A 66 -6.50 0.01 -7.28
N GLN A 67 -6.11 -0.79 -6.28
CA GLN A 67 -6.22 -0.40 -4.88
C GLN A 67 -5.40 0.88 -4.61
N PRO A 68 -5.99 1.94 -4.04
CA PRO A 68 -5.23 3.14 -3.70
C PRO A 68 -4.17 2.81 -2.65
N ASN A 69 -2.97 3.35 -2.83
CA ASN A 69 -1.90 3.16 -1.85
C ASN A 69 -2.22 3.93 -0.54
N SER A 70 -1.49 3.63 0.54
CA SER A 70 -1.78 4.23 1.85
C SER A 70 -1.75 5.75 1.85
N GLN A 71 -0.85 6.39 1.09
CA GLN A 71 -0.78 7.86 1.02
C GLN A 71 -2.00 8.44 0.33
N GLN A 72 -2.44 7.81 -0.77
CA GLN A 72 -3.65 8.21 -1.50
C GLN A 72 -4.88 8.08 -0.60
N ARG A 73 -5.00 6.99 0.16
CA ARG A 73 -6.09 6.77 1.11
C ARG A 73 -6.10 7.81 2.23
N ILE A 74 -4.94 8.14 2.79
CA ILE A 74 -4.80 9.15 3.84
C ILE A 74 -5.19 10.53 3.29
N ALA A 75 -4.67 10.93 2.14
CA ALA A 75 -5.02 12.20 1.51
C ALA A 75 -6.52 12.29 1.18
N HIS A 76 -7.11 11.18 0.72
CA HIS A 76 -8.56 11.12 0.49
C HIS A 76 -9.34 11.37 1.78
N ALA A 77 -8.96 10.69 2.88
CA ALA A 77 -9.62 10.87 4.17
C ALA A 77 -9.47 12.31 4.70
N LEU A 78 -8.26 12.86 4.71
CA LEU A 78 -8.00 14.24 5.17
C LEU A 78 -8.80 15.30 4.38
N ARG A 79 -9.04 15.04 3.09
CA ARG A 79 -9.75 15.97 2.21
C ARG A 79 -11.26 15.91 2.35
N HIS A 80 -11.84 14.74 2.61
CA HIS A 80 -13.30 14.52 2.50
C HIS A 80 -13.99 14.16 3.82
N ASP A 81 -13.28 13.59 4.80
CA ASP A 81 -13.89 13.18 6.06
C ASP A 81 -14.19 14.41 6.95
N PRO A 82 -15.44 14.62 7.40
CA PRO A 82 -15.78 15.79 8.19
C PRO A 82 -15.02 15.86 9.52
N VAL A 83 -14.75 14.71 10.16
CA VAL A 83 -14.02 14.65 11.43
C VAL A 83 -12.58 15.12 11.25
N PHE A 84 -11.91 14.67 10.19
CA PHE A 84 -10.54 15.11 9.92
C PHE A 84 -10.47 16.57 9.46
N ARG A 85 -11.48 17.06 8.73
CA ARG A 85 -11.54 18.48 8.32
C ARG A 85 -11.75 19.39 9.53
N GLU A 86 -12.60 19.03 10.47
CA GLU A 86 -12.80 19.78 11.72
C GLU A 86 -11.56 19.76 12.61
N ALA A 87 -10.90 18.60 12.73
CA ALA A 87 -9.63 18.47 13.44
C ALA A 87 -8.55 19.37 12.82
N ALA A 88 -8.40 19.36 11.49
CA ALA A 88 -7.44 20.22 10.78
C ALA A 88 -7.68 21.71 11.08
N ARG A 89 -8.94 22.17 11.03
CA ARG A 89 -9.30 23.55 11.37
C ARG A 89 -8.95 23.90 12.81
N THR A 90 -9.21 22.99 13.74
CA THR A 90 -8.88 23.14 15.17
C THR A 90 -7.36 23.27 15.38
N GLU A 91 -6.59 22.50 14.62
CA GLU A 91 -5.12 22.51 14.64
C GLU A 91 -4.51 23.67 13.81
N LYS A 92 -5.33 24.57 13.24
CA LYS A 92 -4.91 25.66 12.35
C LYS A 92 -4.19 25.17 11.08
N ILE A 93 -4.51 23.96 10.65
CA ILE A 93 -4.10 23.35 9.38
C ILE A 93 -5.21 23.62 8.36
N ASP A 94 -4.84 24.12 7.18
CA ASP A 94 -5.78 24.34 6.09
C ASP A 94 -6.14 23.01 5.40
N PRO A 95 -7.37 22.48 5.55
CA PRO A 95 -7.75 21.19 4.99
C PRO A 95 -7.76 21.18 3.46
N ASP A 96 -7.93 22.34 2.82
CA ASP A 96 -8.06 22.46 1.37
C ASP A 96 -6.69 22.47 0.66
N LYS A 97 -5.60 22.66 1.42
CA LYS A 97 -4.22 22.46 0.96
C LYS A 97 -3.78 21.00 0.91
N THR A 98 -4.62 20.05 1.36
CA THR A 98 -4.32 18.62 1.25
C THR A 98 -4.14 18.24 -0.23
N PRO A 99 -3.00 17.63 -0.62
CA PRO A 99 -2.77 17.22 -2.01
C PRO A 99 -3.86 16.30 -2.55
N ASP A 100 -4.10 16.38 -3.86
CA ASP A 100 -4.99 15.44 -4.54
C ASP A 100 -4.43 14.00 -4.40
N PRO A 101 -5.23 13.01 -3.96
CA PRO A 101 -4.80 11.61 -3.87
C PRO A 101 -4.14 11.09 -5.15
N SER A 102 -4.67 11.43 -6.33
CA SER A 102 -4.12 10.99 -7.61
C SER A 102 -2.71 11.51 -7.89
N SER A 103 -2.33 12.64 -7.29
CA SER A 103 -0.99 13.23 -7.42
C SER A 103 0.07 12.50 -6.58
N LEU A 104 -0.34 11.72 -5.58
CA LEU A 104 0.54 10.94 -4.73
C LEU A 104 0.85 9.63 -5.45
N GLY A 105 2.03 9.59 -6.09
CA GLY A 105 2.43 8.61 -7.11
C GLY A 105 1.97 7.17 -6.85
N GLN A 106 1.52 6.53 -7.93
CA GLN A 106 1.20 5.10 -7.92
C GLN A 106 2.48 4.28 -7.79
N SER A 107 2.73 3.70 -6.62
CA SER A 107 3.76 2.67 -6.51
C SER A 107 3.34 1.52 -5.64
N HIS A 108 2.43 0.70 -6.16
CA HIS A 108 2.48 -0.75 -5.91
C HIS A 108 3.48 -1.42 -6.86
N LYS A 109 4.58 -0.72 -7.18
CA LYS A 109 5.63 -1.30 -8.02
C LYS A 109 6.30 -2.39 -7.21
N SER A 110 6.23 -3.61 -7.70
CA SER A 110 7.00 -4.73 -7.16
C SER A 110 8.49 -4.32 -7.05
N ALA A 111 9.23 -4.83 -6.06
CA ALA A 111 10.68 -4.58 -6.00
C ALA A 111 11.40 -4.97 -7.31
N ALA A 112 10.84 -5.89 -8.10
CA ALA A 112 11.32 -6.24 -9.43
C ALA A 112 11.22 -5.07 -10.43
N GLU A 113 10.10 -4.34 -10.45
CA GLU A 113 9.93 -3.13 -11.27
C GLU A 113 10.79 -1.97 -10.77
N VAL A 114 10.90 -1.79 -9.45
CA VAL A 114 11.77 -0.74 -8.87
C VAL A 114 13.24 -1.01 -9.21
N LYS A 115 13.70 -2.28 -9.14
CA LYS A 115 15.05 -2.68 -9.57
C LYS A 115 15.26 -2.47 -11.08
N ARG A 116 14.28 -2.78 -11.93
CA ARG A 116 14.37 -2.52 -13.39
C ARG A 116 14.43 -1.02 -13.70
N GLY A 117 13.67 -0.19 -12.98
CA GLY A 117 13.71 1.27 -13.14
C GLY A 117 15.05 1.88 -12.75
N ARG A 118 15.70 1.39 -11.68
CA ARG A 118 17.04 1.83 -11.25
C ARG A 118 18.13 1.52 -12.26
N ARG A 119 18.04 0.39 -12.98
CA ARG A 119 19.01 0.00 -14.02
C ARG A 119 18.91 0.82 -15.32
N ARG A 120 17.79 1.52 -15.56
CA ARG A 120 17.51 2.25 -16.80
C ARG A 120 17.95 3.72 -16.82
N ARG A 121 18.81 4.17 -15.89
CA ARG A 121 19.49 5.47 -16.02
C ARG A 121 20.92 5.28 -16.55
N PRO A 122 21.14 5.11 -17.87
CA PRO A 122 22.45 5.35 -18.46
C PRO A 122 22.72 6.86 -18.49
N GLY A 123 23.98 7.22 -18.26
CA GLY A 123 24.40 8.56 -17.88
C GLY A 123 24.09 9.66 -18.88
N ALA A 124 23.59 10.78 -18.36
CA ALA A 124 23.64 12.07 -19.03
C ALA A 124 25.09 12.58 -19.03
N ARG A 125 25.92 12.08 -19.95
CA ARG A 125 27.13 12.81 -20.39
C ARG A 125 26.80 13.48 -21.72
N ARG A 126 26.47 14.77 -21.65
CA ARG A 126 26.43 15.66 -22.83
C ARG A 126 27.84 15.73 -23.42
N LEU A 127 28.05 15.13 -24.59
CA LEU A 127 29.18 15.44 -25.46
C LEU A 127 28.85 16.75 -26.18
N VAL A 128 29.47 17.85 -25.73
CA VAL A 128 29.50 19.10 -26.51
C VAL A 128 30.65 18.96 -27.50
N ARG A 129 30.31 18.82 -28.78
CA ARG A 129 31.27 18.71 -29.88
C ARG A 129 31.82 20.12 -30.16
N ALA A 130 33.11 20.33 -29.94
CA ALA A 130 33.82 21.52 -30.39
C ALA A 130 33.85 21.55 -31.92
N LYS A 131 33.49 22.69 -32.51
CA LYS A 131 33.71 22.98 -33.93
C LYS A 131 35.12 23.58 -34.09
N LEU A 132 35.88 23.03 -35.01
CA LEU A 132 37.00 23.70 -35.71
C LEU A 132 36.41 24.69 -36.71
#